data_AF-A0A838RF49-F1
#
_entry.id   AF-A0A838RF49-F1
#
_cell.length_a   1.000
_cell.length_b   1.000
_cell.length_c   1.000
_cell.angle_alpha   90.00
_cell.angle_beta   90.00
_cell.angle_gamma   90.00
#
_symmetry.space_group_name_H-M   'P 1'
#
loop_
_entity.id
_entity.type
_entity.pdbx_description
1 polymer ?
#
loop_
_entity_poly.entity_id
_entity_poly.type
_entity_poly.pdbx_seq_one_letter_code
_entity_poly.pdbx_strand_id
1 'polypeptide(L)'
;MRYKLSLLALLLLVSSLIVLAPVRAEGPDAQTRPSIDGTTKELRPAGRVVGIYGELPTSGTVKVIVQLKGAPLASYQGGVVGLSATSPRATGGTKLDVASPRSLAYVDYLKNEQQHFMSVVKAVSPKVISLANYQAAFNGMALELPVADVYKLLTIPGVLRVEVNKIERVATDSSGEFIGAPVLWEELGAANGSTAGEGVIVGIIDTGIYNPASTVNSDGLHPSLVDPSPVGGDYSAMTKRGVCAGAQQQDGTFGPCNDKLIGAWWYNNTGIANAGEAHSPLDQD
;
A
#
# COMPACT_ATOMS: atom_id res chain seq x y z
N MET A 1 -37.73 62.91 44.13
CA MET A 1 -37.83 63.82 42.95
C MET A 1 -37.57 62.95 41.72
N ARG A 2 -38.46 62.64 40.78
CA ARG A 2 -39.83 63.05 40.41
C ARG A 2 -40.58 61.79 39.92
N TYR A 3 -41.89 61.75 40.14
CA TYR A 3 -42.84 60.75 39.65
C TYR A 3 -43.04 60.82 38.11
N LYS A 4 -43.48 59.72 37.47
CA LYS A 4 -44.78 59.64 36.74
C LYS A 4 -45.09 58.26 36.09
N LEU A 5 -46.30 57.77 36.41
CA LEU A 5 -47.34 57.02 35.66
C LEU A 5 -46.93 55.86 34.72
N SER A 6 -47.37 54.61 34.92
CA SER A 6 -48.73 54.01 34.78
C SER A 6 -49.02 53.49 33.37
N LEU A 7 -49.10 52.17 33.19
CA LEU A 7 -50.21 51.51 32.47
C LEU A 7 -50.20 49.98 32.69
N LEU A 8 -51.33 49.46 33.15
CA LEU A 8 -51.69 48.04 33.10
C LEU A 8 -51.67 47.54 31.65
N ALA A 9 -51.06 46.39 31.40
CA ALA A 9 -51.45 45.47 30.34
C ALA A 9 -51.22 44.03 30.83
N LEU A 10 -52.31 43.41 31.26
CA LEU A 10 -52.40 42.00 31.61
C LEU A 10 -52.28 41.18 30.32
N LEU A 11 -51.14 40.53 30.11
CA LEU A 11 -50.95 39.55 29.03
C LEU A 11 -50.72 38.17 29.66
N LEU A 12 -51.79 37.37 29.62
CA LEU A 12 -51.79 35.94 29.91
C LEU A 12 -50.83 35.22 28.96
N LEU A 13 -49.64 34.87 29.44
CA LEU A 13 -48.80 33.87 28.79
C LEU A 13 -49.16 32.50 29.36
N VAL A 14 -49.91 31.75 28.56
CA VAL A 14 -50.22 30.34 28.78
C VAL A 14 -48.90 29.57 28.82
N SER A 15 -48.56 29.05 29.98
CA SER A 15 -47.44 28.13 30.18
C SER A 15 -47.77 26.78 29.56
N SER A 16 -47.44 26.58 28.29
CA SER A 16 -47.40 25.23 27.71
C SER A 16 -46.14 24.53 28.21
N LEU A 17 -46.29 23.69 29.25
CA LEU A 17 -45.31 22.66 29.58
C LEU A 17 -45.21 21.72 28.37
N ILE A 18 -44.16 21.87 27.56
CA ILE A 18 -43.75 20.81 26.64
C ILE A 18 -42.94 19.82 27.47
N VAL A 19 -43.58 18.70 27.83
CA VAL A 19 -42.85 17.52 28.30
C VAL A 19 -42.08 16.98 27.09
N LEU A 20 -40.77 17.27 27.01
CA LEU A 20 -39.90 16.51 26.12
C LEU A 20 -39.75 15.10 26.70
N ALA A 21 -40.58 14.18 26.22
CA ALA A 21 -40.23 12.77 26.27
C ALA A 21 -38.95 12.56 25.43
N PRO A 22 -38.01 11.69 25.84
CA PRO A 22 -36.87 11.36 25.01
C PRO A 22 -37.40 10.69 23.74
N VAL A 23 -37.27 11.37 22.60
CA VAL A 23 -37.46 10.75 21.29
C VAL A 23 -36.30 9.78 21.11
N ARG A 24 -36.57 8.50 21.37
CA ARG A 24 -35.70 7.42 20.91
C ARG A 24 -35.89 7.37 19.40
N ALA A 25 -34.86 7.76 18.66
CA ALA A 25 -34.84 7.55 17.22
C ALA A 25 -34.88 6.04 16.95
N GLU A 26 -36.06 5.52 16.63
CA GLU A 26 -36.19 4.23 15.95
C GLU A 26 -35.60 4.42 14.56
N GLY A 27 -34.39 3.89 14.38
CA GLY A 27 -33.77 3.79 13.08
C GLY A 27 -34.66 3.00 12.12
N PRO A 28 -34.49 3.19 10.80
CA PRO A 28 -35.27 2.47 9.80
C PRO A 28 -35.22 0.96 10.05
N ASP A 29 -36.40 0.38 9.98
CA ASP A 29 -36.74 -1.01 10.23
C ASP A 29 -35.67 -1.99 9.72
N ALA A 30 -35.19 -2.85 10.61
CA ALA A 30 -34.06 -3.76 10.39
C ALA A 30 -34.43 -4.99 9.51
N GLN A 31 -35.47 -4.89 8.68
CA GLN A 31 -36.08 -6.04 7.99
C GLN A 31 -36.02 -6.02 6.45
N THR A 32 -35.24 -5.13 5.83
CA THR A 32 -34.88 -5.24 4.39
C THR A 32 -33.40 -5.07 4.11
N ARG A 33 -32.54 -5.53 5.03
CA ARG A 33 -31.16 -5.86 4.66
C ARG A 33 -31.18 -7.17 3.87
N PRO A 34 -30.56 -7.26 2.68
CA PRO A 34 -30.35 -8.55 2.06
C PRO A 34 -29.59 -9.42 3.07
N SER A 35 -30.19 -10.55 3.43
CA SER A 35 -29.54 -11.58 4.22
C SER A 35 -28.25 -11.96 3.50
N ILE A 36 -27.12 -11.50 4.02
CA ILE A 36 -25.83 -12.12 3.70
C ILE A 36 -25.94 -13.48 4.35
N ASP A 37 -26.36 -14.46 3.54
CA ASP A 37 -26.40 -15.86 3.90
C ASP A 37 -25.05 -16.22 4.54
N GLY A 38 -25.12 -16.46 5.84
CA GLY A 38 -24.01 -16.82 6.72
C GLY A 38 -23.52 -18.24 6.43
N THR A 39 -23.27 -18.55 5.16
CA THR A 39 -22.27 -19.54 4.84
C THR A 39 -20.93 -18.92 5.20
N THR A 40 -20.51 -19.14 6.45
CA THR A 40 -19.10 -19.39 6.74
C THR A 40 -18.68 -20.49 5.77
N LYS A 41 -18.25 -20.08 4.57
CA LYS A 41 -17.42 -20.88 3.71
C LYS A 41 -16.13 -20.98 4.48
N GLU A 42 -16.13 -21.96 5.39
CA GLU A 42 -14.96 -22.60 5.95
C GLU A 42 -13.87 -22.47 4.90
N LEU A 43 -12.84 -21.68 5.20
CA LEU A 43 -11.69 -21.50 4.33
C LEU A 43 -11.20 -22.90 4.03
N ARG A 44 -11.61 -23.41 2.86
CA ARG A 44 -11.32 -24.75 2.42
C ARG A 44 -9.80 -24.94 2.57
N PRO A 45 -9.34 -26.10 3.04
CA PRO A 45 -7.91 -26.40 3.06
C PRO A 45 -7.38 -26.05 1.67
N ALA A 46 -6.33 -25.23 1.62
CA ALA A 46 -5.78 -24.63 0.39
C ALA A 46 -5.61 -25.69 -0.70
N GLY A 47 -6.66 -25.84 -1.51
CA GLY A 47 -6.68 -26.72 -2.66
C GLY A 47 -5.71 -26.16 -3.66
N ARG A 48 -4.83 -27.03 -4.17
CA ARG A 48 -3.74 -26.70 -5.09
C ARG A 48 -4.31 -26.13 -6.40
N VAL A 49 -4.53 -24.81 -6.49
CA VAL A 49 -4.87 -24.16 -7.77
C VAL A 49 -3.58 -23.81 -8.49
N VAL A 50 -2.93 -24.82 -9.06
CA VAL A 50 -1.81 -24.62 -9.98
C VAL A 50 -2.40 -24.18 -11.32
N GLY A 51 -2.14 -22.95 -11.70
CA GLY A 51 -2.67 -22.38 -12.94
C GLY A 51 -1.87 -21.18 -13.42
N ILE A 52 -2.09 -20.83 -14.68
CA ILE A 52 -1.64 -19.59 -15.29
C ILE A 52 -2.80 -18.60 -15.23
N TYR A 53 -2.51 -17.39 -14.76
CA TYR A 53 -3.47 -16.30 -14.64
C TYR A 53 -3.05 -15.14 -15.54
N GLY A 54 -4.02 -14.54 -16.25
CA GLY A 54 -3.76 -13.51 -17.25
C GLY A 54 -3.61 -14.08 -18.66
N GLU A 55 -3.53 -13.18 -19.63
CA GLU A 55 -3.50 -13.53 -21.05
C GLU A 55 -2.06 -13.78 -21.52
N LEU A 56 -1.78 -14.99 -21.99
CA LEU A 56 -0.50 -15.31 -22.61
C LEU A 56 -0.46 -14.79 -24.05
N PRO A 57 0.62 -14.11 -24.47
CA PRO A 57 0.88 -13.84 -25.88
C PRO A 57 0.96 -15.14 -26.68
N THR A 58 0.81 -15.07 -28.01
CA THR A 58 0.85 -16.27 -28.87
C THR A 58 2.27 -16.77 -29.13
N SER A 59 3.29 -15.91 -29.04
CA SER A 59 4.69 -16.23 -29.32
C SER A 59 5.64 -15.24 -28.66
N GLY A 60 6.96 -15.46 -28.80
CA GLY A 60 7.99 -14.58 -28.24
C GLY A 60 8.32 -14.89 -26.78
N THR A 61 8.75 -13.88 -26.04
CA THR A 61 8.97 -13.95 -24.59
C THR A 61 7.83 -13.28 -23.84
N VAL A 62 7.62 -13.73 -22.60
CA VAL A 62 6.62 -13.18 -21.70
C VAL A 62 7.21 -13.06 -20.30
N LYS A 63 6.80 -12.02 -19.58
CA LYS A 63 7.15 -11.81 -18.18
C LYS A 63 6.05 -12.39 -17.30
N VAL A 64 6.43 -13.16 -16.29
CA VAL A 64 5.51 -13.80 -15.36
C VAL A 64 5.99 -13.66 -13.92
N ILE A 65 5.06 -13.64 -12.98
CA ILE A 65 5.32 -13.77 -11.54
C ILE A 65 4.97 -15.21 -11.15
N VAL A 66 5.95 -15.95 -10.64
CA VAL A 66 5.78 -17.31 -10.15
C VAL A 66 5.72 -17.29 -8.63
N GLN A 67 4.59 -17.73 -8.07
CA GLN A 67 4.45 -17.95 -6.64
C GLN A 67 4.96 -19.33 -6.27
N LEU A 68 5.83 -19.39 -5.27
CA LEU A 68 6.39 -20.63 -4.75
C LEU A 68 5.72 -21.02 -3.43
N LYS A 69 5.75 -22.32 -3.14
CA LYS A 69 5.31 -22.87 -1.86
C LYS A 69 6.21 -22.36 -0.72
N GLY A 70 5.59 -22.12 0.43
CA GLY A 70 6.26 -21.62 1.63
C GLY A 70 5.81 -20.21 1.97
N ALA A 71 5.76 -19.89 3.26
CA ALA A 71 5.36 -18.56 3.70
C ALA A 71 6.47 -17.54 3.41
N PRO A 72 6.16 -16.31 2.96
CA PRO A 72 7.14 -15.23 2.93
C PRO A 72 7.56 -14.83 4.36
N LEU A 73 8.67 -14.10 4.46
CA LEU A 73 9.25 -13.64 5.73
C LEU A 73 8.22 -12.98 6.65
N ALA A 74 7.35 -12.13 6.11
CA ALA A 74 6.38 -11.36 6.88
C ALA A 74 5.30 -12.23 7.55
N SER A 75 5.01 -13.42 7.01
CA SER A 75 3.95 -14.30 7.50
C SER A 75 4.44 -15.67 7.97
N TYR A 76 5.76 -15.92 7.96
CA TYR A 76 6.31 -17.18 8.43
C TYR A 76 6.15 -17.35 9.95
N GLN A 77 5.51 -18.46 10.33
CA GLN A 77 5.15 -18.81 11.71
C GLN A 77 6.03 -19.91 12.30
N GLY A 78 7.11 -20.30 11.62
CA GLY A 78 7.88 -21.49 11.98
C GLY A 78 7.47 -22.71 11.15
N GLY A 79 8.11 -23.86 11.39
CA GLY A 79 7.79 -25.13 10.76
C GLY A 79 8.90 -25.70 9.87
N VAL A 80 9.88 -24.89 9.47
CA VAL A 80 11.13 -25.38 8.89
C VAL A 80 12.09 -25.75 10.03
N VAL A 81 12.59 -26.98 10.02
CA VAL A 81 13.51 -27.49 11.05
C VAL A 81 14.73 -26.58 11.15
N GLY A 82 15.04 -26.13 12.36
CA GLY A 82 16.17 -25.24 12.62
C GLY A 82 15.90 -23.75 12.36
N LEU A 83 14.71 -23.35 11.87
CA LEU A 83 14.38 -21.95 11.61
C LEU A 83 13.21 -21.47 12.48
N SER A 84 13.47 -20.43 13.27
CA SER A 84 12.48 -19.79 14.14
C SER A 84 11.48 -18.93 13.36
N ALA A 85 10.28 -18.77 13.90
CA ALA A 85 9.25 -17.91 13.33
C ALA A 85 9.71 -16.44 13.22
N THR A 86 9.26 -15.75 12.18
CA THR A 86 9.70 -14.36 11.88
C THR A 86 8.56 -13.35 11.93
N SER A 87 7.32 -13.79 11.64
CA SER A 87 6.18 -12.87 11.59
C SER A 87 5.94 -12.15 12.93
N PRO A 88 5.45 -10.89 12.90
CA PRO A 88 5.12 -10.15 14.12
C PRO A 88 4.09 -10.91 14.96
N ARG A 89 3.08 -11.50 14.31
CA ARG A 89 2.06 -12.34 14.94
C ARG A 89 2.64 -13.52 15.73
N ALA A 90 3.61 -14.23 15.16
CA ALA A 90 4.22 -15.38 15.84
C ALA A 90 5.20 -14.98 16.95
N THR A 91 5.73 -13.75 16.88
CA THR A 91 6.82 -13.31 17.77
C THR A 91 6.39 -12.25 18.79
N GLY A 92 5.09 -11.94 18.84
CA GLY A 92 4.52 -10.95 19.75
C GLY A 92 4.90 -9.50 19.41
N GLY A 93 5.49 -9.25 18.24
CA GLY A 93 5.89 -7.92 17.80
C GLY A 93 4.76 -7.16 17.12
N THR A 94 4.86 -5.83 17.12
CA THR A 94 3.96 -4.93 16.36
C THR A 94 4.45 -4.69 14.93
N LYS A 95 5.75 -4.89 14.66
CA LYS A 95 6.40 -4.71 13.35
C LYS A 95 7.35 -5.86 13.03
N LEU A 96 7.50 -6.16 11.75
CA LEU A 96 8.50 -7.12 11.27
C LEU A 96 9.91 -6.55 11.46
N ASP A 97 10.73 -7.26 12.22
CA ASP A 97 12.16 -6.97 12.32
C ASP A 97 12.91 -7.76 11.24
N VAL A 98 13.17 -7.10 10.12
CA VAL A 98 13.87 -7.67 8.96
C VAL A 98 15.37 -7.89 9.20
N ALA A 99 15.95 -7.24 10.22
CA ALA A 99 17.38 -7.31 10.52
C ALA A 99 17.71 -8.35 11.60
N SER A 100 16.70 -8.88 12.30
CA SER A 100 16.92 -9.91 13.32
C SER A 100 17.59 -11.19 12.77
N PRO A 101 18.40 -11.90 13.57
CA PRO A 101 19.06 -13.14 13.12
C PRO A 101 18.10 -14.19 12.55
N ARG A 102 16.91 -14.33 13.14
CA ARG A 102 15.85 -15.23 12.65
C ARG A 102 15.32 -14.83 11.28
N SER A 103 15.14 -13.53 11.03
CA SER A 103 14.69 -13.02 9.73
C SER A 103 15.74 -13.21 8.65
N LEU A 104 17.00 -12.89 8.96
CA LEU A 104 18.11 -13.10 8.03
C LEU A 104 18.27 -14.58 7.67
N ALA A 105 18.27 -15.47 8.67
CA ALA A 105 18.36 -16.92 8.45
C ALA A 105 17.21 -17.46 7.57
N TYR A 106 15.98 -16.98 7.80
CA TYR A 106 14.84 -17.42 6.99
C TYR A 106 14.87 -16.84 5.57
N VAL A 107 15.31 -15.59 5.38
CA VAL A 107 15.52 -15.02 4.04
C VAL A 107 16.57 -15.81 3.26
N ASP A 108 17.68 -16.20 3.90
CA ASP A 108 18.71 -16.99 3.25
C ASP A 108 18.23 -18.39 2.88
N TYR A 109 17.40 -19.01 3.73
CA TYR A 109 16.68 -20.24 3.38
C TYR A 109 15.81 -20.06 2.13
N LEU A 110 14.97 -19.02 2.07
CA LEU A 110 14.13 -18.75 0.89
C LEU A 110 14.96 -18.49 -0.37
N LYS A 111 16.08 -17.77 -0.26
CA LYS A 111 16.99 -17.54 -1.40
C LYS A 111 17.56 -18.85 -1.93
N ASN A 112 17.96 -19.77 -1.05
CA ASN A 112 18.50 -21.07 -1.46
C ASN A 112 17.44 -21.91 -2.17
N GLU A 113 16.20 -21.95 -1.66
CA GLU A 113 15.07 -22.64 -2.31
C GLU A 113 14.78 -22.03 -3.70
N GLN A 114 14.82 -20.71 -3.82
CA GLN A 114 14.60 -20.00 -5.08
C GLN A 114 15.73 -20.24 -6.10
N GLN A 115 16.99 -20.30 -5.64
CA GLN A 115 18.12 -20.66 -6.49
C GLN A 115 18.01 -22.11 -7.00
N HIS A 116 17.60 -23.04 -6.14
CA HIS A 116 17.33 -24.41 -6.54
C HIS A 116 16.20 -24.48 -7.56
N PHE A 117 15.06 -23.83 -7.29
CA PHE A 117 13.96 -23.73 -8.24
C PHE A 117 14.43 -23.18 -9.60
N MET A 118 15.23 -22.12 -9.60
CA MET A 118 15.76 -21.52 -10.82
C MET A 118 16.66 -22.48 -11.61
N SER A 119 17.42 -23.34 -10.93
CA SER A 119 18.23 -24.38 -11.60
C SER A 119 17.35 -25.40 -12.34
N VAL A 120 16.20 -25.78 -11.75
CA VAL A 120 15.22 -26.68 -12.38
C VAL A 120 14.52 -26.00 -13.56
N VAL A 121 14.14 -24.73 -13.42
CA VAL A 121 13.53 -23.95 -14.52
C VAL A 121 14.49 -23.87 -15.72
N LYS A 122 15.77 -23.59 -15.49
CA LYS A 122 16.79 -23.53 -16.56
C LYS A 122 16.93 -24.83 -17.34
N ALA A 123 16.69 -25.98 -16.71
CA ALA A 123 16.72 -27.27 -17.40
C ALA A 123 15.57 -27.45 -18.41
N VAL A 124 14.40 -26.85 -18.15
CA VAL A 124 13.22 -26.98 -19.01
C VAL A 124 12.98 -25.77 -19.92
N SER A 125 13.57 -24.62 -19.57
CA SER A 125 13.56 -23.37 -20.32
C SER A 125 14.95 -22.72 -20.28
N PRO A 126 15.91 -23.12 -21.15
CA PRO A 126 17.28 -22.60 -21.11
C PRO A 126 17.42 -21.09 -21.35
N LYS A 127 16.39 -20.46 -21.95
CA LYS A 127 16.35 -19.02 -22.24
C LYS A 127 15.69 -18.19 -21.14
N VAL A 128 15.30 -18.80 -20.02
CA VAL A 128 14.70 -18.08 -18.89
C VAL A 128 15.68 -17.05 -18.32
N ILE A 129 15.16 -15.88 -17.97
CA ILE A 129 15.86 -14.81 -17.26
C ILE A 129 15.13 -14.57 -15.95
N SER A 130 15.89 -14.53 -14.85
CA SER A 130 15.37 -14.12 -13.55
C SER A 130 15.40 -12.59 -13.49
N LEU A 131 14.24 -11.97 -13.34
CA LEU A 131 14.11 -10.52 -13.27
C LEU A 131 14.15 -10.01 -11.82
N ALA A 132 13.47 -10.72 -10.90
CA ALA A 132 13.44 -10.38 -9.48
C ALA A 132 13.13 -11.60 -8.61
N ASN A 133 13.57 -11.54 -7.35
CA ASN A 133 13.28 -12.54 -6.33
C ASN A 133 12.59 -11.87 -5.14
N TYR A 134 11.50 -12.46 -4.66
CA TYR A 134 10.71 -11.92 -3.57
C TYR A 134 10.76 -12.85 -2.35
N GLN A 135 11.09 -12.30 -1.18
CA GLN A 135 11.10 -13.06 0.08
C GLN A 135 10.29 -12.39 1.19
N ALA A 136 10.13 -11.06 1.13
CA ALA A 136 9.61 -10.27 2.26
C ALA A 136 8.10 -10.45 2.46
N ALA A 137 7.30 -9.98 1.50
CA ALA A 137 5.83 -10.03 1.54
C ALA A 137 5.25 -11.12 0.62
N PHE A 138 6.06 -11.61 -0.31
CA PHE A 138 5.70 -12.64 -1.28
C PHE A 138 6.88 -13.62 -1.39
N ASN A 139 6.61 -14.91 -1.53
CA ASN A 139 7.62 -15.93 -1.80
C ASN A 139 7.49 -16.36 -3.26
N GLY A 140 8.41 -15.89 -4.10
CA GLY A 140 8.35 -16.18 -5.52
C GLY A 140 9.37 -15.38 -6.33
N MET A 141 9.22 -15.44 -7.65
CA MET A 141 10.17 -14.85 -8.59
C MET A 141 9.44 -14.22 -9.78
N ALA A 142 9.95 -13.09 -10.28
CA ALA A 142 9.60 -12.58 -11.59
C ALA A 142 10.57 -13.13 -12.63
N LEU A 143 10.03 -13.74 -13.68
CA LEU A 143 10.80 -14.40 -14.73
C LEU A 143 10.40 -13.85 -16.10
N GLU A 144 11.35 -13.79 -17.02
CA GLU A 144 11.09 -13.66 -18.45
C GLU A 144 11.49 -14.96 -19.15
N LEU A 145 10.60 -15.53 -19.96
CA LEU A 145 10.85 -16.80 -20.65
C LEU A 145 10.04 -16.91 -21.94
N PRO A 146 10.41 -17.82 -22.87
CA PRO A 146 9.60 -18.10 -24.03
C PRO A 146 8.17 -18.50 -23.66
N VAL A 147 7.18 -17.98 -24.38
CA VAL A 147 5.75 -18.31 -24.17
C VAL A 147 5.53 -19.83 -24.15
N ALA A 148 6.20 -20.56 -25.05
CA ALA A 148 6.11 -22.02 -25.17
C ALA A 148 6.56 -22.78 -23.90
N ASP A 149 7.30 -22.12 -23.01
CA ASP A 149 7.86 -22.73 -21.80
C ASP A 149 7.02 -22.46 -20.54
N VAL A 150 6.05 -21.53 -20.58
CA VAL A 150 5.30 -21.12 -19.38
C VAL A 150 4.56 -22.28 -18.74
N TYR A 151 3.92 -23.13 -19.53
CA TYR A 151 3.22 -24.31 -19.02
C TYR A 151 4.16 -25.34 -18.37
N LYS A 152 5.45 -25.34 -18.73
CA LYS A 152 6.46 -26.20 -18.09
C LYS A 152 6.70 -25.79 -16.64
N LEU A 153 6.48 -24.53 -16.26
CA LEU A 153 6.60 -24.09 -14.87
C LEU A 153 5.61 -24.82 -13.96
N LEU A 154 4.40 -25.14 -14.46
CA LEU A 154 3.36 -25.83 -13.68
C LEU A 154 3.71 -27.29 -13.36
N THR A 155 4.67 -27.87 -14.07
CA THR A 155 5.13 -29.25 -13.80
C THR A 155 6.20 -29.30 -12.72
N ILE A 156 6.78 -28.15 -12.33
CA ILE A 156 7.83 -28.06 -11.32
C ILE A 156 7.22 -28.12 -9.92
N PRO A 157 7.62 -29.09 -9.07
CA PRO A 157 7.16 -29.15 -7.70
C PRO A 157 7.44 -27.85 -6.94
N GLY A 158 6.45 -27.38 -6.18
CA GLY A 158 6.56 -26.16 -5.39
C GLY A 158 6.00 -24.91 -6.08
N VAL A 159 5.69 -24.94 -7.39
CA VAL A 159 4.95 -23.85 -8.03
C VAL A 159 3.49 -23.89 -7.59
N LEU A 160 3.01 -22.78 -7.03
CA LEU A 160 1.61 -22.61 -6.62
C LEU A 160 0.80 -21.89 -7.69
N ARG A 161 1.36 -20.85 -8.31
CA ARG A 161 0.67 -19.99 -9.27
C ARG A 161 1.68 -19.38 -10.23
N VAL A 162 1.27 -19.20 -11.48
CA VAL A 162 1.99 -18.37 -12.46
C VAL A 162 1.05 -17.27 -12.91
N GLU A 163 1.49 -16.03 -12.85
CA GLU A 163 0.70 -14.86 -13.26
C GLU A 163 1.42 -14.12 -14.36
N VAL A 164 0.75 -13.90 -15.48
CA VAL A 164 1.28 -13.14 -16.61
C VAL A 164 1.32 -11.67 -16.24
N ASN A 165 2.48 -11.03 -16.44
CA ASN A 165 2.63 -9.61 -16.20
C ASN A 165 1.69 -8.80 -17.10
N LYS A 166 0.96 -7.86 -16.52
CA LYS A 166 0.11 -6.91 -17.23
C LYS A 166 0.51 -5.48 -16.90
N ILE A 167 0.31 -4.58 -17.86
CA ILE A 167 0.39 -3.14 -17.62
C ILE A 167 -0.96 -2.71 -17.05
N GLU A 168 -0.94 -2.19 -15.83
CA GLU A 168 -2.11 -1.53 -15.24
C GLU A 168 -2.17 -0.07 -15.70
N ARG A 169 -3.36 0.52 -15.68
CA ARG A 169 -3.57 1.93 -16.02
C ARG A 169 -4.23 2.65 -14.85
N VAL A 170 -3.80 3.88 -14.58
CA VAL A 170 -4.42 4.75 -13.59
C VAL A 170 -5.87 5.02 -14.01
N ALA A 171 -6.80 4.85 -13.07
CA ALA A 171 -8.23 4.86 -13.37
C ALA A 171 -8.97 6.11 -12.84
N THR A 172 -8.43 6.81 -11.84
CA THR A 172 -9.10 7.97 -11.23
C THR A 172 -8.12 8.88 -10.50
N ASP A 173 -8.32 10.19 -10.63
CA ASP A 173 -7.63 11.28 -9.92
C ASP A 173 -8.52 11.94 -8.84
N SER A 174 -9.82 11.60 -8.78
CA SER A 174 -10.79 12.25 -7.89
C SER A 174 -11.61 11.23 -7.09
N SER A 175 -11.16 10.95 -5.87
CA SER A 175 -11.84 10.07 -4.90
C SER A 175 -12.15 10.74 -3.57
N GLY A 176 -11.41 11.79 -3.20
CA GLY A 176 -11.51 12.44 -1.89
C GLY A 176 -12.90 13.03 -1.59
N GLU A 177 -13.48 13.75 -2.56
CA GLU A 177 -14.83 14.32 -2.42
C GLU A 177 -15.88 13.22 -2.29
N PHE A 178 -15.77 12.15 -3.08
CA PHE A 178 -16.73 11.05 -3.09
C PHE A 178 -16.78 10.31 -1.74
N ILE A 179 -15.63 10.15 -1.08
CA ILE A 179 -15.55 9.48 0.24
C ILE A 179 -15.81 10.42 1.42
N GLY A 180 -16.13 11.70 1.17
CA GLY A 180 -16.36 12.69 2.22
C GLY A 180 -15.10 13.10 2.99
N ALA A 181 -13.92 12.96 2.38
CA ALA A 181 -12.65 13.31 3.02
C ALA A 181 -12.59 14.78 3.49
N PRO A 182 -13.15 15.78 2.77
CA PRO A 182 -13.14 17.17 3.26
C PRO A 182 -13.81 17.36 4.62
N VAL A 183 -14.95 16.69 4.85
CA VAL A 183 -15.68 16.77 6.13
C VAL A 183 -14.85 16.21 7.27
N LEU A 184 -14.26 15.02 7.08
CA LEU A 184 -13.38 14.42 8.08
C LEU A 184 -12.14 15.29 8.35
N TRP A 185 -11.57 15.89 7.31
CA TRP A 185 -10.38 16.74 7.43
C TRP A 185 -10.65 18.01 8.25
N GLU A 186 -11.85 18.58 8.10
CA GLU A 186 -12.33 19.70 8.92
C GLU A 186 -12.55 19.28 10.39
N GLU A 187 -13.22 18.14 10.63
CA GLU A 187 -13.47 17.61 11.98
C GLU A 187 -12.18 17.32 12.76
N LEU A 188 -11.13 16.88 12.08
CA LEU A 188 -9.80 16.66 12.68
C LEU A 188 -9.06 17.97 12.97
N GLY A 189 -9.58 19.12 12.54
CA GLY A 189 -8.97 20.44 12.75
C GLY A 189 -7.75 20.69 11.89
N ALA A 190 -7.55 19.94 10.79
CA ALA A 190 -6.33 20.00 9.99
C ALA A 190 -6.11 21.37 9.31
N ALA A 191 -7.18 22.10 9.03
CA ALA A 191 -7.11 23.47 8.51
C ALA A 191 -6.60 24.51 9.53
N ASN A 192 -6.52 24.16 10.82
CA ASN A 192 -6.19 25.07 11.93
C ASN A 192 -4.85 24.73 12.61
N GLY A 193 -3.95 24.04 11.92
CA GLY A 193 -2.64 23.66 12.49
C GLY A 193 -2.71 22.54 13.54
N SER A 194 -3.77 21.71 13.51
CA SER A 194 -3.82 20.48 14.31
C SER A 194 -2.77 19.47 13.84
N THR A 195 -2.46 18.49 14.71
CA THR A 195 -1.53 17.39 14.44
C THR A 195 -2.19 16.22 13.70
N ALA A 196 -3.28 16.48 12.96
CA ALA A 196 -4.03 15.45 12.24
C ALA A 196 -3.12 14.68 11.26
N GLY A 197 -2.93 13.38 11.53
CA GLY A 197 -2.04 12.51 10.75
C GLY A 197 -0.55 12.60 11.11
N GLU A 198 -0.17 13.38 12.13
CA GLU A 198 1.22 13.42 12.60
C GLU A 198 1.66 12.04 13.13
N GLY A 199 2.90 11.65 12.82
CA GLY A 199 3.45 10.33 13.14
C GLY A 199 2.96 9.20 12.25
N VAL A 200 2.06 9.47 11.29
CA VAL A 200 1.61 8.49 10.29
C VAL A 200 2.46 8.61 9.02
N ILE A 201 3.02 7.49 8.59
CA ILE A 201 3.73 7.38 7.30
C ILE A 201 2.79 6.71 6.30
N VAL A 202 2.50 7.40 5.20
CA VAL A 202 1.71 6.87 4.09
C VAL A 202 2.65 6.46 2.96
N GLY A 203 2.66 5.18 2.63
CA GLY A 203 3.36 4.67 1.45
C GLY A 203 2.39 4.61 0.26
N ILE A 204 2.78 5.22 -0.85
CA ILE A 204 1.99 5.25 -2.09
C ILE A 204 2.78 4.44 -3.14
N ILE A 205 2.12 3.48 -3.78
CA ILE A 205 2.66 2.73 -4.93
C ILE A 205 1.87 3.19 -6.14
N ASP A 206 2.48 4.07 -6.93
CA ASP A 206 1.86 4.70 -8.10
C ASP A 206 2.94 4.98 -9.17
N THR A 207 2.64 5.84 -10.15
CA THR A 207 3.53 6.28 -11.23
C THR A 207 4.74 7.07 -10.76
N GLY A 208 4.68 7.67 -9.57
CA GLY A 208 5.78 8.38 -8.96
C GLY A 208 5.27 9.55 -8.12
N ILE A 209 6.09 10.61 -8.02
CA ILE A 209 5.66 11.86 -7.45
C ILE A 209 6.34 13.05 -8.13
N TYR A 210 5.61 14.14 -8.34
CA TYR A 210 6.17 15.36 -8.91
C TYR A 210 7.11 16.05 -7.91
N ASN A 211 8.41 15.94 -8.14
CA ASN A 211 9.47 16.59 -7.38
C ASN A 211 10.73 16.77 -8.26
N PRO A 212 10.73 17.69 -9.24
CA PRO A 212 11.83 17.80 -10.20
C PRO A 212 13.06 18.45 -9.57
N ALA A 213 14.25 18.10 -10.05
CA ALA A 213 15.53 18.63 -9.54
C ALA A 213 15.72 20.13 -9.76
N SER A 214 14.97 20.73 -10.69
CA SER A 214 14.91 22.18 -10.89
C SER A 214 14.21 22.92 -9.74
N THR A 215 13.48 22.21 -8.88
CA THR A 215 12.80 22.76 -7.72
C THR A 215 13.82 23.01 -6.61
N VAL A 216 14.45 24.19 -6.69
CA VAL A 216 15.46 24.67 -5.71
C VAL A 216 14.83 25.14 -4.40
N ASN A 217 13.53 25.44 -4.40
CA ASN A 217 12.72 25.91 -3.28
C ASN A 217 11.41 25.08 -3.26
N SER A 218 10.54 25.23 -2.26
CA SER A 218 9.18 24.64 -2.31
C SER A 218 8.28 25.16 -3.44
N ASP A 219 8.78 26.13 -4.22
CA ASP A 219 8.10 26.73 -5.36
C ASP A 219 7.86 25.67 -6.46
N GLY A 220 6.59 25.39 -6.76
CA GLY A 220 6.18 24.40 -7.75
C GLY A 220 5.99 22.98 -7.18
N LEU A 221 6.26 22.74 -5.90
CA LEU A 221 5.79 21.53 -5.23
C LEU A 221 4.31 21.65 -4.91
N HIS A 222 3.59 20.52 -4.98
CA HIS A 222 2.23 20.45 -4.52
C HIS A 222 2.18 20.84 -3.01
N PRO A 223 1.21 21.66 -2.55
CA PRO A 223 1.16 22.13 -1.15
C PRO A 223 1.19 21.02 -0.09
N SER A 224 0.72 19.82 -0.42
CA SER A 224 0.80 18.65 0.48
C SER A 224 2.22 18.11 0.70
N LEU A 225 3.20 18.55 -0.08
CA LEU A 225 4.61 18.16 -0.01
C LEU A 225 5.52 19.30 0.45
N VAL A 226 4.99 20.52 0.58
CA VAL A 226 5.76 21.69 1.01
C VAL A 226 6.15 21.56 2.48
N ASP A 227 7.37 22.00 2.77
CA ASP A 227 8.01 21.95 4.08
C ASP A 227 8.71 23.30 4.36
N PRO A 228 8.34 24.05 5.42
CA PRO A 228 7.34 23.73 6.44
C PRO A 228 5.90 23.71 5.90
N SER A 229 4.97 23.15 6.69
CA SER A 229 3.56 23.04 6.30
C SER A 229 2.95 24.42 5.95
N PRO A 230 2.17 24.54 4.85
CA PRO A 230 1.52 25.79 4.48
C PRO A 230 0.54 26.35 5.53
N VAL A 231 0.03 25.50 6.44
CA VAL A 231 -0.88 25.90 7.53
C VAL A 231 -0.14 26.10 8.87
N GLY A 232 1.19 26.17 8.84
CA GLY A 232 2.04 26.25 10.02
C GLY A 232 2.41 24.87 10.59
N GLY A 233 3.50 24.84 11.35
CA GLY A 233 4.10 23.61 11.86
C GLY A 233 5.24 23.09 10.98
N ASP A 234 6.21 22.46 11.63
CA ASP A 234 7.35 21.79 11.00
C ASP A 234 7.17 20.28 11.12
N TYR A 235 7.50 19.52 10.07
CA TYR A 235 7.42 18.08 10.15
C TYR A 235 8.60 17.56 10.98
N SER A 236 8.35 16.67 11.94
CA SER A 236 9.45 16.03 12.65
C SER A 236 10.34 15.28 11.66
N ALA A 237 11.63 15.60 11.62
CA ALA A 237 12.59 14.92 10.75
C ALA A 237 12.52 13.40 10.93
N MET A 238 12.01 12.70 9.92
CA MET A 238 11.99 11.24 9.88
C MET A 238 13.19 10.70 9.10
N THR A 239 13.58 9.46 9.41
CA THR A 239 14.71 8.86 8.71
C THR A 239 14.39 8.66 7.23
N LYS A 240 15.18 9.29 6.36
CA LYS A 240 15.00 9.19 4.91
C LYS A 240 15.18 7.76 4.39
N ARG A 241 14.59 7.46 3.24
CA ARG A 241 14.61 6.13 2.60
C ARG A 241 14.72 6.20 1.08
N GLY A 242 15.21 5.13 0.45
CA GLY A 242 15.32 5.03 -1.00
C GLY A 242 16.23 6.11 -1.59
N VAL A 243 15.78 6.74 -2.66
CA VAL A 243 16.45 7.89 -3.30
C VAL A 243 16.70 9.02 -2.30
N CYS A 244 15.74 9.29 -1.40
CA CYS A 244 15.87 10.33 -0.38
C CYS A 244 17.02 10.08 0.61
N ALA A 245 17.47 8.84 0.75
CA ALA A 245 18.60 8.46 1.59
C ALA A 245 19.91 8.28 0.79
N GLY A 246 19.92 8.60 -0.51
CA GLY A 246 21.03 8.29 -1.41
C GLY A 246 21.25 6.78 -1.60
N ALA A 247 20.26 5.95 -1.26
CA ALA A 247 20.38 4.49 -1.23
C ALA A 247 19.93 3.82 -2.55
N GLN A 248 19.51 4.60 -3.55
CA GLN A 248 19.11 4.13 -4.87
C GLN A 248 19.64 5.09 -5.94
N GLN A 249 20.19 4.56 -7.04
CA GLN A 249 20.66 5.35 -8.17
C GLN A 249 19.48 6.03 -8.88
N GLN A 250 19.73 7.22 -9.40
CA GLN A 250 18.79 7.96 -10.23
C GLN A 250 19.51 8.81 -11.27
N ASP A 251 18.79 9.23 -12.31
CA ASP A 251 19.31 10.03 -13.42
C ASP A 251 19.50 11.53 -13.12
N GLY A 252 19.22 11.96 -11.89
CA GLY A 252 19.34 13.36 -11.46
C GLY A 252 18.14 14.23 -11.79
N THR A 253 17.05 13.66 -12.31
CA THR A 253 15.81 14.41 -12.59
C THR A 253 14.97 14.68 -11.34
N PHE A 254 15.14 13.89 -10.27
CA PHE A 254 14.39 14.06 -9.02
C PHE A 254 15.12 15.00 -8.04
N GLY A 255 14.37 15.91 -7.46
CA GLY A 255 14.84 16.89 -6.48
C GLY A 255 15.14 16.30 -5.10
N PRO A 256 15.73 17.11 -4.21
CA PRO A 256 15.95 16.71 -2.83
C PRO A 256 14.62 16.42 -2.13
N CYS A 257 14.67 15.45 -1.23
CA CYS A 257 13.56 15.13 -0.34
C CYS A 257 13.54 16.06 0.87
N ASN A 258 12.36 16.25 1.49
CA ASN A 258 12.17 17.12 2.65
C ASN A 258 11.46 16.34 3.79
N ASP A 259 11.09 16.99 4.90
CA ASP A 259 10.53 16.30 6.07
C ASP A 259 9.08 15.82 5.88
N LYS A 260 8.46 16.16 4.74
CA LYS A 260 7.20 15.58 4.26
C LYS A 260 7.40 14.39 3.33
N LEU A 261 8.20 14.56 2.28
CA LEU A 261 8.57 13.51 1.33
C LEU A 261 9.82 12.79 1.84
N ILE A 262 9.62 11.79 2.70
CA ILE A 262 10.73 11.15 3.44
C ILE A 262 11.31 9.92 2.73
N GLY A 263 10.66 9.42 1.68
CA GLY A 263 11.09 8.23 0.97
C GLY A 263 10.54 8.22 -0.45
N ALA A 264 11.40 7.88 -1.40
CA ALA A 264 11.03 7.75 -2.80
C ALA A 264 11.80 6.58 -3.40
N TRP A 265 11.09 5.77 -4.17
CA TRP A 265 11.62 4.63 -4.90
C TRP A 265 11.04 4.65 -6.28
N TRP A 266 11.79 4.09 -7.21
CA TRP A 266 11.29 3.80 -8.54
C TRP A 266 11.62 2.35 -8.87
N TYR A 267 10.74 1.73 -9.65
CA TYR A 267 10.86 0.35 -10.06
C TYR A 267 10.46 0.25 -11.52
N ASN A 268 10.98 -0.76 -12.19
CA ASN A 268 10.43 -1.31 -13.42
C ASN A 268 10.67 -2.81 -13.33
N ASN A 269 10.28 -3.55 -14.38
CA ASN A 269 10.31 -5.01 -14.40
C ASN A 269 11.68 -5.66 -14.05
N THR A 270 12.79 -4.89 -13.97
CA THR A 270 14.12 -5.35 -13.52
C THR A 270 14.85 -4.41 -12.54
N GLY A 271 14.34 -3.21 -12.28
CA GLY A 271 15.08 -2.11 -11.63
C GLY A 271 15.90 -1.19 -12.58
N ILE A 272 15.69 -1.23 -13.90
CA ILE A 272 16.28 -0.36 -14.96
C ILE A 272 15.18 0.16 -15.93
N ALA A 273 14.95 1.47 -16.05
CA ALA A 273 13.69 1.98 -16.63
C ALA A 273 13.50 1.58 -18.11
N ASN A 274 12.24 1.44 -18.55
CA ASN A 274 11.97 1.17 -19.97
C ASN A 274 12.52 2.33 -20.82
N ALA A 275 12.78 2.07 -22.10
CA ALA A 275 13.23 3.11 -23.01
C ALA A 275 12.20 4.25 -23.08
N GLY A 276 12.57 5.44 -22.61
CA GLY A 276 11.70 6.62 -22.55
C GLY A 276 11.14 6.94 -21.15
N GLU A 277 11.28 6.06 -20.17
CA GLU A 277 10.92 6.34 -18.77
C GLU A 277 12.11 6.97 -18.02
N ALA A 278 11.82 7.86 -17.08
CA ALA A 278 12.83 8.40 -16.17
C ALA A 278 13.36 7.29 -15.26
N HIS A 279 14.67 7.30 -15.00
CA HIS A 279 15.31 6.40 -14.04
C HIS A 279 15.26 7.06 -12.67
N SER A 280 14.07 7.49 -12.26
CA SER A 280 13.86 8.23 -11.03
C SER A 280 12.42 8.08 -10.53
N PRO A 281 12.13 8.46 -9.27
CA PRO A 281 10.76 8.49 -8.76
C PRO A 281 9.94 9.68 -9.28
N LEU A 282 10.51 10.49 -10.17
CA LEU A 282 9.84 11.67 -10.71
C LEU A 282 8.66 11.23 -11.56
N ASP A 283 7.48 11.71 -11.18
CA ASP A 283 6.32 11.72 -12.07
C ASP A 283 6.29 13.04 -12.83
N GLN A 284 6.06 12.98 -14.14
CA GLN A 284 6.00 14.14 -15.04
C GLN A 284 4.61 14.33 -15.67
N ASP A 285 3.70 13.40 -15.42
CA ASP A 285 2.34 13.43 -15.98
C ASP A 285 1.38 14.33 -15.17
#